data_AF-I5C7C8-F1
#
_entry.id   AF-I5C7C8-F1
#
_cell.length_a   1.000
_cell.length_b   1.000
_cell.length_c   1.000
_cell.angle_alpha   90.00
_cell.angle_beta   90.00
_cell.angle_gamma   90.00
#
_symmetry.space_group_name_H-M   'P 1'
#
loop_
_entity.id
_entity.type
_entity.pdbx_description
1 polymer ?
#
loop_
_entity_poly.entity_id
_entity_poly.type
_entity_poly.pdbx_seq_one_letter_code
_entity_poly.pdbx_strand_id
1 'polypeptide(L)' 'MEERMTLCNMSIELGARGGLVGVDAVTLRYLRERPRLRDREDLEALLNVWSSYRSDPEAEVERLLEVDISSLGL' A
#
# COMPACT_ATOMS: atom_id res chain seq x y z
N MET A 1 2.97 -2.84 7.64
CA MET A 1 2.96 -1.60 6.83
C MET A 1 4.35 -1.00 6.72
N GLU A 2 5.15 -0.98 7.79
CA GLU A 2 6.52 -0.47 7.74
C GLU A 2 7.38 -1.14 6.66
N GLU A 3 7.33 -2.47 6.54
CA GLU A 3 8.03 -3.22 5.48
C GLU A 3 7.67 -2.75 4.07
N ARG A 4 6.39 -2.42 3.83
CA ARG A 4 5.92 -1.89 2.54
C ARG A 4 6.46 -0.49 2.29
N MET A 5 6.57 0.34 3.33
CA MET A 5 7.17 1.67 3.21
C MET A 5 8.67 1.58 2.91
N THR A 6 9.38 0.62 3.52
CA THR A 6 10.78 0.33 3.18
C THR A 6 10.91 -0.06 1.71
N LEU A 7 10.09 -0.99 1.21
CA LEU A 7 10.11 -1.38 -0.21
C LEU A 7 9.81 -0.20 -1.15
N CYS A 8 8.79 0.60 -0.86
CA CYS A 8 8.47 1.77 -1.69
C CYS A 8 9.58 2.84 -1.62
N ASN A 9 10.19 3.05 -0.45
CA ASN A 9 11.33 3.95 -0.30
C ASN A 9 12.50 3.50 -1.16
N MET A 10 12.83 2.20 -1.14
CA MET A 10 13.93 1.61 -1.91
C MET A 10 13.69 1.53 -3.43
N SER A 11 12.49 1.87 -3.89
CA SER A 11 12.16 1.78 -5.32
C SER A 11 12.94 2.80 -6.17
N ILE A 12 13.33 3.93 -5.57
CA ILE A 12 14.07 4.99 -6.28
C ILE A 12 15.51 4.56 -6.60
N GLU A 13 16.13 3.74 -5.75
CA GLU A 13 17.47 3.16 -5.94
C GLU A 13 17.51 2.23 -7.15
N LEU A 14 16.37 1.64 -7.51
CA LEU A 14 16.19 0.82 -8.72
C LEU A 14 15.65 1.63 -9.92
N GLY A 15 15.62 2.96 -9.81
CA GLY A 15 15.24 3.87 -10.88
C GLY A 15 13.73 4.06 -11.06
N ALA A 16 12.89 3.58 -10.13
CA ALA A 16 11.46 3.83 -10.19
C ALA A 16 11.15 5.31 -9.88
N ARG A 17 10.11 5.87 -10.52
CA ARG A 17 9.61 7.21 -10.15
C ARG A 17 8.87 7.20 -8.80
N GLY A 18 8.43 6.04 -8.35
CA GLY A 18 7.77 5.82 -7.07
C GLY A 18 7.33 4.37 -6.91
N GLY A 19 7.02 3.98 -5.68
CA GLY A 19 6.45 2.69 -5.33
C GLY A 19 5.04 2.88 -4.77
N LEU A 20 4.10 2.02 -5.19
CA LEU A 20 2.72 2.01 -4.71
C LEU A 20 2.36 0.61 -4.23
N VAL A 21 1.71 0.53 -3.08
CA VAL A 21 1.04 -0.69 -2.60
C VAL A 21 -0.44 -0.39 -2.46
N GLY A 22 -1.26 -1.25 -3.06
CA GLY A 22 -2.72 -1.13 -2.98
C GLY A 22 -3.22 -1.12 -1.53
N VAL A 23 -4.35 -0.43 -1.30
CA VAL A 23 -4.98 -0.41 0.01
C VAL A 23 -5.51 -1.81 0.34
N ASP A 24 -5.33 -2.25 1.58
CA ASP A 24 -5.88 -3.50 2.10
C ASP A 24 -6.13 -3.38 3.62
N ALA A 25 -6.49 -4.49 4.27
CA ALA A 25 -6.75 -4.51 5.71
C ALA A 25 -5.54 -4.06 6.56
N VAL A 26 -4.31 -4.32 6.10
CA VAL A 26 -3.09 -3.86 6.80
C VAL A 26 -2.98 -2.34 6.71
N THR A 27 -3.25 -1.77 5.53
CA THR A 27 -3.27 -0.31 5.32
C THR A 27 -4.36 0.35 6.16
N LEU A 28 -5.58 -0.20 6.19
CA LEU A 28 -6.68 0.37 6.98
C LEU A 28 -6.42 0.33 8.49
N ARG A 29 -5.86 -0.77 9.01
CA ARG A 29 -5.41 -0.86 10.41
C ARG A 29 -4.33 0.17 10.72
N TYR A 30 -3.34 0.30 9.84
CA TYR A 30 -2.30 1.32 9.97
C TYR A 30 -2.87 2.74 10.04
N LEU A 31 -3.89 3.06 9.24
CA LEU A 31 -4.54 4.37 9.22
C LEU A 31 -5.35 4.65 10.49
N ARG A 32 -6.08 3.66 11.03
CA ARG A 32 -6.85 3.80 12.29
C ARG A 32 -5.98 4.23 13.46
N GLU A 33 -4.73 3.77 13.51
CA GLU A 33 -3.80 4.08 14.60
C GLU A 33 -3.08 5.43 14.42
N ARG A 34 -3.22 6.12 13.27
CA ARG A 34 -2.51 7.39 13.04
C ARG A 34 -3.06 8.47 13.99
N PRO A 35 -2.21 9.19 14.75
CA PRO A 35 -2.66 10.22 15.69
C PRO A 35 -3.57 11.29 15.09
N ARG A 36 -3.36 11.63 13.81
CA ARG A 36 -4.17 12.64 13.10
C ARG A 36 -5.52 12.11 12.61
N LEU A 37 -5.74 10.81 12.65
CA LEU A 37 -6.94 10.15 12.13
C LEU A 37 -7.77 9.50 13.23
N ARG A 38 -7.14 8.92 14.26
CA ARG A 38 -7.80 8.09 15.29
C ARG A 38 -8.96 8.78 16.01
N ASP A 39 -8.87 10.10 16.19
CA ASP A 39 -9.83 10.92 16.95
C ASP A 39 -10.83 11.65 16.04
N ARG A 40 -10.86 11.33 14.74
CA ARG A 40 -11.79 11.96 13.79
C ARG A 40 -13.17 11.33 13.88
N GLU A 41 -14.20 12.18 13.94
CA GLU A 41 -15.60 11.75 13.91
C GLU A 41 -15.99 11.02 12.62
N ASP A 42 -15.35 11.36 11.49
CA ASP A 42 -15.62 10.80 10.17
C ASP A 42 -14.67 9.64 9.78
N LEU A 43 -13.91 9.09 10.73
CA LEU A 43 -12.87 8.09 10.44
C LEU A 43 -13.38 6.90 9.63
N GLU A 44 -14.48 6.28 10.04
CA GLU A 44 -14.99 5.08 9.35
C GLU A 44 -15.50 5.41 7.94
N ALA A 45 -16.08 6.59 7.72
CA ALA A 45 -16.47 7.05 6.39
C ALA A 45 -15.23 7.25 5.50
N LEU A 46 -14.17 7.86 6.04
CA LEU A 46 -12.89 8.03 5.34
C LEU A 46 -12.25 6.67 5.00
N LEU A 47 -12.22 5.74 5.94
CA LEU A 47 -11.67 4.39 5.72
C LEU A 47 -12.47 3.64 4.65
N ASN A 48 -13.79 3.81 4.61
CA ASN A 48 -14.62 3.22 3.56
C ASN A 48 -14.25 3.76 2.17
N VAL A 49 -14.05 5.08 2.04
CA VAL A 49 -13.55 5.69 0.78
C VAL A 49 -12.16 5.15 0.42
N TRP A 50 -11.23 5.11 1.37
CA TRP A 50 -9.89 4.57 1.11
C TRP A 50 -9.92 3.10 0.68
N SER A 51 -10.85 2.32 1.25
CA SER A 51 -11.01 0.92 0.91
C SER A 51 -11.41 0.69 -0.54
N SER A 52 -12.01 1.68 -1.21
CA SER A 52 -12.40 1.57 -2.62
C SER A 52 -11.25 1.82 -3.61
N TYR A 53 -10.10 2.33 -3.17
CA TYR A 53 -8.97 2.60 -4.08
C TYR A 53 -8.29 1.31 -4.53
N ARG A 54 -8.57 0.88 -5.76
CA ARG A 54 -7.96 -0.27 -6.42
C ARG A 54 -7.71 0.08 -7.89
N SER A 55 -6.82 -0.66 -8.53
CA SER A 55 -6.68 -0.59 -9.99
C SER A 55 -7.98 -1.04 -10.65
N ASP A 56 -8.33 -0.43 -11.78
CA ASP A 56 -9.45 -0.86 -12.59
C ASP A 56 -9.20 -2.27 -13.16
N PRO A 57 -10.23 -3.09 -13.39
CA PRO A 57 -10.07 -4.43 -13.98
C PRO A 57 -9.39 -4.42 -15.35
N GLU A 58 -9.57 -3.34 -16.11
CA GLU A 58 -9.00 -3.14 -17.45
C GLU A 58 -7.66 -2.36 -17.40
N ALA A 59 -7.07 -2.17 -16.22
CA ALA A 59 -5.80 -1.46 -16.10
C ALA A 59 -4.66 -2.27 -16.75
N GLU A 60 -4.03 -1.70 -17.78
CA GLU A 60 -2.92 -2.32 -18.47
C GLU A 60 -1.62 -2.20 -17.65
N VAL A 61 -0.87 -3.30 -17.57
CA VAL A 61 0.45 -3.35 -16.94
C VAL A 61 1.47 -3.68 -18.03
N GLU A 62 2.37 -2.74 -18.32
CA GLU A 62 3.40 -2.92 -19.37
C GLU A 62 4.30 -4.13 -19.10
N ARG A 63 4.70 -4.32 -17.83
CA ARG A 63 5.48 -5.48 -17.39
C ARG A 63 5.01 -6.00 -16.04
N LEU A 64 4.68 -7.28 -15.97
CA LEU A 64 4.37 -7.99 -14.73
C LEU A 64 5.56 -8.86 -14.34
N LEU A 65 6.02 -8.72 -13.10
CA LEU A 65 7.04 -9.56 -12.50
C LEU A 65 6.46 -10.23 -11.26
N GLU A 66 6.46 -11.56 -11.25
CA GLU A 66 6.08 -12.36 -10.08
C GLU A 66 7.33 -12.82 -9.36
N VAL A 67 7.38 -12.59 -8.06
CA VAL A 67 8.53 -12.92 -7.22
C VAL A 67 8.06 -13.81 -6.08
N ASP A 68 8.51 -15.07 -6.08
CA ASP A 68 8.33 -15.96 -4.94
C ASP A 68 9.38 -15.64 -3.88
N ILE A 69 8.92 -15.28 -2.69
CA ILE A 69 9.75 -14.91 -1.55
C ILE A 69 9.84 -16.01 -0.49
N SER A 70 9.28 -17.21 -0.73
CA SER A 70 9.23 -18.28 0.28
C SER A 70 10.61 -18.80 0.70
N SER A 71 11.62 -18.62 -0.14
CA SER A 71 13.02 -18.99 0.12
C SER A 71 13.95 -17.78 0.27
N LEU A 72 13.40 -16.57 0.45
CA LEU A 72 14.22 -15.38 0.66
C LEU A 72 14.87 -15.47 2.04
N GLY A 73 16.21 -15.56 2.05
CA GLY A 73 16.99 -15.78 3.27
C GLY A 73 16.98 -14.60 4.25
N LEU A 74 17.59 -14.83 5.43
CA LEU A 74 18.11 -13.79 6.32
C LEU A 74 19.60 -13.56 6.02
#